data_AF-A0A537JQL9-F1
#
_entry.id   AF-A0A537JQL9-F1
#
_cell.length_a   1.000
_cell.length_b   1.000
_cell.length_c   1.000
_cell.angle_alpha   90.00
_cell.angle_beta   90.00
_cell.angle_gamma   90.00
#
_symmetry.space_group_name_H-M   'P 1'
#
loop_
_entity.id
_entity.type
_entity.pdbx_description
1 polymer ?
#
loop_
_entity_poly.entity_id
_entity_poly.type
_entity_poly.pdbx_seq_one_letter_code
_entity_poly.pdbx_strand_id
1 'polypeptide(L)'
;MTFTNENFHSLCDKLAKKDKQLRSVVQQYGYPPMWTRSASFQTLIHIILEQQVSLASARAALNKLSERIGTVTPRKVLTLSDGELRACYFSRQKTVYARCLANAIVSRQVNLKTLSSQEDAEIR
;
A
#
# COMPACT_ATOMS: atom_id res chain seq x y z
N MET A 1 16.38 -8.57 -4.99
CA MET A 1 16.28 -8.23 -6.44
C MET A 1 15.20 -7.18 -6.59
N THR A 2 15.48 -6.07 -7.28
CA THR A 2 14.49 -4.99 -7.45
C THR A 2 13.99 -4.98 -8.89
N PHE A 3 12.67 -5.00 -9.08
CA PHE A 3 12.03 -4.89 -10.39
C PHE A 3 12.01 -3.42 -10.82
N THR A 4 12.36 -3.12 -12.06
CA THR A 4 12.34 -1.79 -12.69
C THR A 4 11.61 -1.86 -14.02
N ASN A 5 11.14 -0.73 -14.55
CA ASN A 5 10.51 -0.69 -15.88
C ASN A 5 11.41 -1.30 -16.97
N GLU A 6 12.72 -1.14 -16.83
CA GLU A 6 13.72 -1.64 -17.78
C GLU A 6 13.88 -3.16 -17.75
N ASN A 7 13.71 -3.79 -16.58
CA ASN A 7 13.94 -5.23 -16.42
C ASN A 7 12.66 -6.08 -16.31
N PHE A 8 11.50 -5.45 -16.13
CA PHE A 8 10.25 -6.14 -15.79
C PHE A 8 9.80 -7.14 -16.87
N HIS A 9 9.72 -6.72 -18.14
CA HIS A 9 9.33 -7.62 -19.24
C HIS A 9 10.32 -8.79 -19.41
N SER A 10 11.62 -8.52 -19.31
CA SER A 10 12.65 -9.57 -19.37
C SER A 10 12.48 -10.61 -18.27
N LEU A 11 12.08 -10.18 -17.06
CA LEU A 11 11.78 -11.09 -15.94
C LEU A 11 10.49 -11.87 -16.17
N CYS A 12 9.44 -11.25 -16.72
CA CYS A 12 8.23 -11.94 -17.17
C CYS A 12 8.56 -13.02 -18.22
N ASP A 13 9.40 -12.70 -19.20
CA ASP A 13 9.81 -13.66 -20.24
C ASP A 13 10.61 -14.83 -19.64
N LYS A 14 11.48 -14.57 -18.67
CA LYS A 14 12.22 -15.63 -17.96
C LYS A 14 11.28 -16.59 -17.23
N LEU A 15 10.19 -16.10 -16.64
CA LEU A 15 9.17 -16.93 -15.99
C LEU A 15 8.33 -17.68 -17.03
N ALA A 16 7.87 -17.01 -18.09
CA ALA A 16 7.09 -17.61 -19.17
C ALA A 16 7.85 -18.71 -19.92
N LYS A 17 9.19 -18.66 -19.98
CA LYS A 17 10.00 -19.76 -20.52
C LYS A 17 9.94 -21.03 -19.67
N LYS A 18 9.70 -20.89 -18.36
CA LYS A 18 9.66 -22.01 -17.40
C LYS A 18 8.25 -22.50 -17.11
N ASP A 19 7.24 -21.67 -17.32
CA ASP A 19 5.85 -21.97 -17.00
C ASP A 19 4.92 -21.73 -18.20
N LYS A 20 4.28 -22.82 -18.66
CA LYS A 20 3.37 -22.81 -19.82
C LYS A 20 2.11 -21.99 -19.58
N GLN A 21 1.60 -21.95 -18.34
CA GLN A 21 0.41 -21.18 -17.98
C GLN A 21 0.73 -19.69 -17.98
N LEU A 22 1.83 -19.28 -17.36
CA LEU A 22 2.27 -17.88 -17.40
C LEU A 22 2.55 -17.40 -18.83
N ARG A 23 3.15 -18.26 -19.67
CA ARG A 23 3.33 -17.97 -21.10
C ARG A 23 2.02 -17.70 -21.81
N SER A 24 1.00 -18.53 -21.58
CA SER A 24 -0.32 -18.35 -22.19
C SER A 24 -0.96 -17.04 -21.75
N VAL A 25 -0.84 -16.68 -20.47
CA VAL A 25 -1.39 -15.42 -19.94
C VAL A 25 -0.74 -14.21 -20.61
N VAL A 26 0.59 -14.19 -20.71
CA VAL A 26 1.32 -13.08 -21.36
C VAL A 26 0.98 -13.00 -22.85
N GLN A 27 0.84 -14.13 -23.55
CA GLN A 27 0.46 -14.14 -24.97
C GLN A 27 -0.98 -13.65 -25.20
N GLN A 28 -1.90 -13.96 -24.28
CA GLN A 28 -3.32 -13.62 -24.42
C GLN A 28 -3.63 -12.19 -23.99
N TYR A 29 -3.01 -11.70 -22.92
CA TYR A 29 -3.35 -10.42 -22.27
C TYR A 29 -2.22 -9.39 -22.29
N GLY A 30 -1.05 -9.74 -22.82
CA GLY A 30 0.14 -8.90 -22.78
C GLY A 30 0.85 -8.92 -21.42
N TYR A 31 1.82 -8.03 -21.27
CA TYR A 31 2.54 -7.88 -19.99
C TYR A 31 1.66 -7.18 -18.96
N PRO A 32 1.69 -7.62 -17.69
CA PRO A 32 1.01 -6.89 -16.63
C PRO A 32 1.61 -5.48 -16.50
N PRO A 33 0.83 -4.48 -16.10
CA PRO A 33 1.38 -3.17 -15.78
C PRO A 33 2.30 -3.26 -14.56
N MET A 34 3.35 -2.43 -14.53
CA MET A 34 4.24 -2.36 -13.38
C MET A 34 3.56 -1.62 -12.22
N TRP A 35 2.99 -2.37 -11.28
CA TRP A 35 2.38 -1.79 -10.08
C TRP A 35 3.46 -1.31 -9.11
N THR A 36 3.73 -0.01 -9.10
CA THR A 36 4.60 0.62 -8.10
C THR A 36 3.86 1.73 -7.35
N ARG A 37 4.16 1.85 -6.07
CA ARG A 37 3.70 2.94 -5.20
C ARG A 37 4.88 3.38 -4.34
N SER A 38 4.95 4.65 -4.00
CA SER A 38 5.99 5.14 -3.09
C SER A 38 5.86 4.48 -1.73
N ALA A 39 6.99 4.08 -1.12
CA ALA A 39 7.02 3.50 0.21
C ALA A 39 6.80 4.58 1.28
N SER A 40 5.54 4.90 1.54
CA SER A 40 5.15 5.99 2.46
C SER A 40 4.06 5.56 3.43
N PHE A 41 3.93 6.27 4.56
CA PHE A 41 2.83 6.06 5.49
C PHE A 41 1.47 6.23 4.82
N GLN A 42 1.31 7.23 3.95
CA GLN A 42 0.08 7.45 3.19
C GLN A 42 -0.25 6.25 2.30
N THR A 43 0.76 5.62 1.67
CA THR A 43 0.57 4.41 0.86
C THR A 43 0.06 3.26 1.70
N LEU A 44 0.60 3.06 2.91
CA LEU A 44 0.13 2.01 3.83
C LEU A 44 -1.30 2.29 4.32
N ILE A 45 -1.65 3.54 4.61
CA ILE A 45 -3.03 3.92 4.92
C ILE A 45 -3.96 3.63 3.73
N HIS A 46 -3.52 3.93 2.50
CA HIS A 46 -4.30 3.62 1.31
C HIS A 46 -4.54 2.12 1.16
N ILE A 47 -3.53 1.28 1.40
CA ILE A 47 -3.66 -0.19 1.39
C ILE A 47 -4.66 -0.67 2.45
N ILE A 48 -4.61 -0.13 3.67
CA ILE A 48 -5.60 -0.43 4.72
C ILE A 48 -7.02 -0.05 4.25
N LEU A 49 -7.16 1.11 3.58
CA LEU A 49 -8.45 1.58 3.06
C LEU A 49 -8.98 0.73 1.90
N GLU A 50 -8.11 0.13 1.08
CA GLU A 50 -8.47 -0.78 -0.02
C GLU A 50 -9.03 -2.13 0.44
N GLN A 51 -8.85 -2.51 1.71
CA GLN A 51 -9.34 -3.79 2.23
C GLN A 51 -10.87 -3.93 2.08
N GLN A 52 -11.30 -5.01 1.41
CA GLN A 52 -12.70 -5.43 1.27
C GLN A 52 -13.64 -4.36 0.65
N VAL A 53 -13.12 -3.47 -0.21
CA VAL A 53 -13.91 -2.44 -0.90
C VAL A 53 -13.40 -2.21 -2.33
N SER A 54 -14.14 -1.46 -3.13
CA SER A 54 -13.67 -1.06 -4.46
C SER A 54 -12.49 -0.07 -4.38
N LEU A 55 -11.64 -0.04 -5.41
CA LEU A 55 -10.56 0.95 -5.53
C LEU A 55 -11.10 2.39 -5.53
N ALA A 56 -12.29 2.61 -6.10
CA ALA A 56 -12.93 3.92 -6.11
C ALA A 56 -13.31 4.38 -4.69
N SER A 57 -13.88 3.47 -3.89
CA SER A 57 -14.26 3.74 -2.49
C SER A 57 -13.03 4.03 -1.62
N ALA A 58 -11.95 3.26 -1.80
CA ALA A 58 -10.71 3.46 -1.06
C ALA A 58 -10.07 4.82 -1.39
N ARG A 59 -10.03 5.18 -2.68
CA ARG A 59 -9.57 6.50 -3.14
C ARG A 59 -10.41 7.63 -2.56
N ALA A 60 -11.74 7.49 -2.55
CA ALA A 60 -12.63 8.48 -1.96
C ALA A 60 -12.35 8.70 -0.46
N ALA A 61 -12.14 7.61 0.30
CA ALA A 61 -11.77 7.70 1.71
C ALA A 61 -10.41 8.39 1.93
N LEU A 62 -9.40 8.07 1.12
CA LEU A 62 -8.08 8.70 1.21
C LEU A 62 -8.14 10.20 0.84
N ASN A 63 -8.91 10.54 -0.19
CA ASN A 63 -9.13 11.93 -0.58
C ASN A 63 -9.82 12.69 0.56
N LYS A 64 -10.85 12.11 1.18
CA LYS A 64 -11.57 12.73 2.30
C LYS A 64 -10.69 12.96 3.52
N LEU A 65 -9.82 11.99 3.83
CA LEU A 65 -8.80 12.15 4.86
C LEU A 65 -7.82 13.29 4.50
N SER A 66 -7.35 13.33 3.26
CA SER A 66 -6.40 14.35 2.79
C SER A 66 -7.01 15.75 2.79
N GLU A 67 -8.30 15.90 2.45
CA GLU A 67 -9.04 17.15 2.62
C GLU A 67 -9.09 17.60 4.09
N ARG A 68 -9.24 16.63 5.02
CA ARG A 68 -9.37 16.93 6.45
C ARG A 68 -8.06 17.35 7.11
N ILE A 69 -6.94 16.71 6.76
CA ILE A 69 -5.64 16.91 7.46
C ILE A 69 -4.49 17.37 6.55
N GLY A 70 -4.73 17.59 5.26
CA GLY A 70 -3.70 17.85 4.26
C GLY A 70 -2.83 16.61 4.06
N THR A 71 -1.51 16.78 4.16
CA THR A 71 -0.56 15.65 4.10
C THR A 71 -0.86 14.60 5.18
N VAL A 72 -1.08 13.36 4.76
CA VAL A 72 -1.38 12.24 5.65
C VAL A 72 -0.09 11.79 6.36
N THR A 73 0.01 12.09 7.65
CA THR A 73 1.15 11.71 8.50
C THR A 73 0.70 10.95 9.74
N PRO A 74 1.56 10.12 10.35
CA PRO A 74 1.22 9.35 11.55
C PRO A 74 0.64 10.23 12.67
N ARG A 75 1.32 11.36 12.97
CA ARG A 75 0.89 12.29 14.02
C ARG A 75 -0.48 12.90 13.75
N LYS A 76 -0.74 13.33 12.51
CA LYS A 76 -2.04 13.92 12.13
C LYS A 76 -3.19 12.92 12.14
N VAL A 77 -2.92 11.65 11.81
CA VAL A 77 -3.94 10.60 11.94
C VAL A 77 -4.29 10.36 13.41
N LEU A 78 -3.30 10.39 14.31
CA LEU A 78 -3.51 10.19 15.74
C LEU A 78 -4.29 11.34 16.41
N THR A 79 -4.24 12.56 15.87
CA THR A 79 -5.01 13.70 16.41
C THR A 79 -6.50 13.64 16.07
N LEU A 80 -6.91 12.86 15.08
CA LEU A 80 -8.32 12.71 14.73
C LEU A 80 -9.05 11.85 15.76
N SER A 81 -10.28 12.23 16.10
CA SER A 81 -11.22 11.42 16.86
C SER A 81 -11.81 10.29 16.00
N ASP A 82 -12.42 9.29 16.65
CA ASP A 82 -13.08 8.19 15.93
C ASP A 82 -14.26 8.68 15.07
N GLY A 83 -14.96 9.73 15.53
CA GLY A 83 -16.01 10.39 14.75
C GLY A 83 -15.49 11.03 13.47
N GLU A 84 -14.33 11.70 13.55
CA GLU A 84 -13.70 12.32 12.38
C GLU A 84 -13.16 11.29 11.38
N LEU A 85 -12.56 10.20 11.87
CA LEU A 85 -12.13 9.11 11.01
C LEU A 85 -13.33 8.43 10.32
N ARG A 86 -14.43 8.25 11.05
CA ARG A 86 -15.68 7.73 10.48
C ARG A 86 -16.26 8.67 9.41
N ALA A 87 -16.18 9.98 9.62
CA ALA A 87 -16.56 10.99 8.62
C ALA A 87 -15.66 10.95 7.37
N CYS A 88 -14.44 10.41 7.49
CA CYS A 88 -13.54 10.09 6.37
C CYS A 88 -13.75 8.67 5.81
N TYR A 89 -14.89 8.04 6.11
CA TYR A 89 -15.27 6.69 5.65
C TYR A 89 -14.43 5.52 6.20
N PHE A 90 -13.74 5.71 7.33
CA PHE A 90 -13.08 4.61 8.01
C PHE A 90 -14.12 3.70 8.69
N SER A 91 -13.97 2.39 8.49
CA SER A 91 -14.63 1.40 9.36
C SER A 91 -13.93 1.32 10.71
N ARG A 92 -14.59 0.75 11.72
CA ARG A 92 -14.00 0.54 13.05
C ARG A 92 -12.66 -0.20 12.98
N GLN A 93 -12.58 -1.25 12.18
CA GLN A 93 -11.38 -2.07 12.02
C GLN A 93 -10.25 -1.29 11.32
N LYS A 94 -10.57 -0.54 10.26
CA LYS A 94 -9.59 0.30 9.55
C LYS A 94 -9.07 1.44 10.43
N THR A 95 -9.92 2.00 11.30
CA THR A 95 -9.49 2.97 12.33
C THR A 95 -8.46 2.35 13.27
N VAL A 96 -8.71 1.15 13.79
CA VAL A 96 -7.75 0.44 14.67
C VAL A 96 -6.42 0.23 13.94
N TYR A 97 -6.44 -0.30 12.72
CA TYR A 97 -5.21 -0.55 11.95
C TYR A 97 -4.43 0.72 11.64
N ALA A 98 -5.11 1.79 11.22
CA ALA A 98 -4.47 3.07 10.97
C ALA A 98 -3.81 3.67 12.22
N ARG A 99 -4.49 3.59 13.37
CA ARG A 99 -3.92 4.05 14.66
C ARG A 99 -2.76 3.18 15.12
N CYS A 100 -2.87 1.85 15.03
CA CYS A 100 -1.78 0.93 15.37
C CYS A 100 -0.54 1.24 14.52
N LEU A 101 -0.70 1.37 13.20
CA LEU A 101 0.39 1.72 12.30
C LEU A 101 1.00 3.09 12.64
N ALA A 102 0.15 4.10 12.87
CA ALA A 102 0.61 5.44 13.21
C ALA A 102 1.39 5.45 14.52
N ASN A 103 0.90 4.75 15.55
CA ASN A 103 1.57 4.62 16.84
C ASN A 103 2.91 3.90 16.69
N ALA A 104 2.97 2.77 15.98
CA ALA A 104 4.21 2.01 15.76
C ALA A 104 5.30 2.85 15.08
N ILE A 105 4.92 3.73 14.14
CA ILE A 105 5.87 4.64 13.48
C ILE A 105 6.29 5.78 14.42
N VAL A 106 5.36 6.37 15.17
CA VAL A 106 5.68 7.47 16.12
C VAL A 106 6.56 6.98 17.27
N SER A 107 6.31 5.76 17.78
CA SER A 107 7.10 5.11 18.82
C SER A 107 8.42 4.51 18.31
N ARG A 108 8.69 4.62 16.99
CA ARG A 108 9.87 4.05 16.31
C ARG A 108 9.99 2.52 16.40
N GLN A 109 8.91 1.82 16.72
CA GLN A 109 8.84 0.36 16.58
C GLN A 109 8.93 -0.05 15.11
N VAL A 110 8.40 0.79 14.21
CA VAL A 110 8.49 0.61 12.75
C VAL A 110 9.15 1.83 12.12
N ASN A 111 10.23 1.63 11.37
CA ASN A 111 10.89 2.67 10.59
C ASN A 111 10.78 2.35 9.09
N LEU A 112 9.88 3.05 8.40
CA LEU A 112 9.60 2.81 6.98
C LEU A 112 10.84 2.97 6.08
N LYS A 113 11.83 3.78 6.48
CA LYS A 113 13.05 3.98 5.69
C LYS A 113 13.94 2.74 5.69
N THR A 114 14.05 2.07 6.84
CA THR A 114 14.92 0.90 7.02
C THR A 114 14.28 -0.39 6.51
N LEU A 115 12.96 -0.44 6.38
CA LEU A 115 12.26 -1.61 5.82
C LEU A 115 12.71 -1.91 4.38
N SER A 116 13.06 -0.90 3.59
CA SER A 116 13.49 -1.11 2.20
C SER A 116 14.81 -1.86 2.05
N SER A 117 15.60 -1.97 3.13
CA SER A 117 16.91 -2.60 3.15
C SER A 117 16.97 -3.88 4.00
N GLN A 118 15.86 -4.28 4.61
CA GLN A 118 15.77 -5.51 5.41
C GLN A 118 15.38 -6.70 4.54
N GLU A 119 15.69 -7.91 5.00
CA GLU A 119 15.25 -9.13 4.32
C GLU A 119 13.76 -9.38 4.56
N ASP A 120 13.07 -9.98 3.58
CA ASP A 120 11.63 -10.30 3.66
C ASP A 120 11.26 -11.09 4.93
N ALA A 121 12.17 -11.94 5.44
CA ALA A 121 11.95 -12.72 6.65
C ALA A 121 11.88 -11.87 7.92
N GLU A 122 12.55 -10.72 7.94
CA GLU A 122 12.58 -9.78 9.08
C GLU A 122 11.41 -8.78 9.04
N ILE A 123 10.74 -8.64 7.89
CA ILE A 123 9.66 -7.65 7.65
C ILE A 123 8.25 -8.24 7.88
N ARG A 124 8.09 -9.57 7.80
CA ARG A 124 6.80 -10.29 7.87
C ARG A 124 6.22 -10.37 9.28
#